data_AF-A0A6G7A5F1-F1
#
_entry.id   AF-A0A6G7A5F1-F1
#
_cell.length_a   1.000
_cell.length_b   1.000
_cell.length_c   1.000
_cell.angle_alpha   90.00
_cell.angle_beta   90.00
_cell.angle_gamma   90.00
#
_symmetry.space_group_name_H-M   'P 1'
#
loop_
_entity.id
_entity.type
_entity.pdbx_description
1 polymer ?
#
loop_
_entity_poly.entity_id
_entity_poly.type
_entity_poly.pdbx_seq_one_letter_code
_entity_poly.pdbx_strand_id
1 'polypeptide(L)'
;MKLDKKQAIARRNQELGGAVLDVNNCQFAELNRNRNIWWFDILLARLAVGQHEWLHLLLHTPSTDQLIHLKVPTAFLRKRREGLVVRNEGKRKSALSLELSADKDSFLKDVRPAGTGVGFAQFRQ
;
A
#
# COMPACT_ATOMS: atom_id res chain seq x y z
N MET A 1 -10.60 9.73 -18.08
CA MET A 1 -10.42 10.40 -16.77
C MET A 1 -9.31 9.69 -16.01
N LYS A 2 -8.52 10.41 -15.23
CA LYS A 2 -7.57 9.82 -14.27
C LYS A 2 -8.36 9.26 -13.08
N LEU A 3 -8.14 8.00 -12.70
CA LEU A 3 -8.81 7.40 -11.55
C LEU A 3 -8.22 8.01 -10.27
N ASP A 4 -9.04 8.74 -9.50
CA ASP A 4 -8.63 9.26 -8.20
C ASP A 4 -8.91 8.26 -7.06
N LYS A 5 -8.40 8.57 -5.86
CA LYS A 5 -8.57 7.71 -4.67
C LYS A 5 -10.04 7.44 -4.34
N LYS A 6 -10.93 8.43 -4.44
CA LYS A 6 -12.35 8.27 -4.09
C LYS A 6 -13.03 7.35 -5.11
N GLN A 7 -12.72 7.53 -6.40
CA GLN A 7 -13.22 6.69 -7.47
C GLN A 7 -12.71 5.25 -7.35
N ALA A 8 -11.42 5.06 -7.02
CA ALA A 8 -10.83 3.75 -6.79
C ALA A 8 -11.50 3.03 -5.59
N ILE A 9 -11.76 3.74 -4.51
CA ILE A 9 -12.50 3.22 -3.34
C ILE A 9 -13.92 2.82 -3.75
N ALA A 10 -14.65 3.69 -4.45
CA ALA A 10 -16.02 3.43 -4.88
C ALA A 10 -16.10 2.19 -5.78
N ARG A 11 -15.21 2.10 -6.78
CA ARG A 11 -15.08 0.93 -7.66
C ARG A 11 -14.81 -0.33 -6.85
N ARG A 12 -13.84 -0.32 -5.93
CA ARG A 12 -13.50 -1.52 -5.17
C ARG A 12 -14.59 -1.91 -4.17
N ASN A 13 -15.30 -0.96 -3.55
CA ASN A 13 -16.44 -1.25 -2.69
C ASN A 13 -17.60 -1.89 -3.44
N GLN A 14 -17.85 -1.47 -4.69
CA GLN A 14 -18.84 -2.12 -5.55
C GLN A 14 -18.48 -3.59 -5.80
N GLU A 15 -17.21 -3.88 -6.08
CA GLU A 15 -16.71 -5.26 -6.28
C GLU A 15 -16.76 -6.10 -4.99
N LEU A 16 -16.60 -5.47 -3.82
CA LEU A 16 -16.69 -6.13 -2.51
C LEU A 16 -18.13 -6.32 -2.01
N GLY A 17 -19.13 -5.79 -2.73
CA GLY A 17 -20.55 -5.88 -2.34
C GLY A 17 -20.93 -5.01 -1.14
N GLY A 18 -20.14 -3.99 -0.80
CA GLY A 18 -20.42 -3.13 0.36
C GLY A 18 -19.38 -2.03 0.63
N ALA A 19 -19.72 -1.09 1.52
CA ALA A 19 -18.88 0.03 1.91
C ALA A 19 -17.78 -0.39 2.91
N VAL A 20 -16.78 -1.15 2.44
CA VAL A 20 -15.67 -1.67 3.26
C VAL A 20 -14.51 -0.68 3.36
N LEU A 21 -14.18 -0.02 2.25
CA LEU A 21 -13.07 0.92 2.13
C LEU A 21 -13.57 2.36 2.26
N ASP A 22 -12.77 3.19 2.91
CA ASP A 22 -12.98 4.64 3.01
C ASP A 22 -11.65 5.39 2.92
N VAL A 23 -11.71 6.73 2.93
CA VAL A 23 -10.52 7.57 2.80
C VAL A 23 -9.54 7.46 3.98
N ASN A 24 -10.00 6.96 5.13
CA ASN A 24 -9.25 6.82 6.37
C ASN A 24 -8.58 5.44 6.47
N ASN A 25 -9.21 4.36 6.01
CA ASN A 25 -8.67 3.00 6.13
C ASN A 25 -7.86 2.54 4.90
N CYS A 26 -7.97 3.28 3.79
CA CYS A 26 -7.37 2.93 2.52
C CYS A 26 -6.30 3.93 2.07
N GLN A 27 -5.20 3.43 1.49
CA GLN A 27 -4.20 4.21 0.77
C GLN A 27 -4.31 3.93 -0.73
N PHE A 28 -3.95 4.91 -1.56
CA PHE A 28 -4.02 4.81 -3.00
C PHE A 28 -2.72 5.29 -3.63
N ALA A 29 -2.22 4.52 -4.59
CA ALA A 29 -1.09 4.90 -5.41
C ALA A 29 -1.36 4.57 -6.88
N GLU A 30 -0.98 5.49 -7.75
CA GLU A 30 -0.89 5.26 -9.19
C GLU A 30 0.51 4.75 -9.54
N LEU A 31 0.62 3.86 -10.53
CA LEU A 31 1.88 3.31 -10.99
C LEU A 31 2.80 4.43 -11.49
N ASN A 32 3.96 4.59 -10.86
CA ASN A 32 5.04 5.40 -11.39
C ASN A 32 5.77 4.62 -12.49
N ARG A 33 5.48 4.95 -13.75
CA ARG A 33 6.02 4.24 -14.93
C ARG A 33 7.54 4.36 -15.08
N ASN A 34 8.15 5.44 -14.61
CA ASN A 34 9.60 5.64 -14.74
C ASN A 34 10.39 4.71 -13.83
N ARG A 35 9.81 4.34 -12.69
CA ARG A 35 10.43 3.45 -11.69
C ARG A 35 9.76 2.08 -11.60
N ASN A 36 8.70 1.86 -12.38
CA ASN A 36 7.83 0.70 -12.37
C ASN A 36 7.37 0.26 -10.95
N ILE A 37 6.94 1.22 -10.12
CA ILE A 37 6.51 0.98 -8.73
C ILE A 37 5.23 1.72 -8.37
N TRP A 38 4.52 1.19 -7.38
CA TRP A 38 3.55 1.94 -6.58
C TRP A 38 4.19 2.37 -5.27
N TRP A 39 4.14 3.66 -4.98
CA TRP A 39 4.79 4.24 -3.80
C TRP A 39 3.76 4.68 -2.76
N PHE A 40 3.98 4.27 -1.51
CA PHE A 40 3.18 4.65 -0.35
C PHE A 40 4.05 5.22 0.77
N ASP A 41 3.57 6.27 1.44
CA ASP A 41 4.08 6.73 2.73
C ASP A 41 2.95 6.60 3.77
N ILE A 42 3.09 5.65 4.69
CA ILE A 42 2.07 5.30 5.69
C ILE A 42 2.52 5.78 7.06
N LEU A 43 1.78 6.72 7.66
CA LEU A 43 2.09 7.21 9.00
C LEU A 43 2.15 6.06 10.01
N LEU A 44 3.24 5.96 10.78
CA LEU A 44 3.41 4.89 11.78
C LEU A 44 2.31 4.90 12.85
N ALA A 45 1.74 6.08 13.14
CA ALA A 45 0.61 6.21 14.04
C ALA A 45 -0.60 5.35 13.61
N ARG A 46 -0.81 5.16 12.30
CA ARG A 46 -1.88 4.30 11.75
C ARG A 46 -1.59 2.81 11.91
N LEU A 47 -0.33 2.45 12.14
CA LEU A 47 0.13 1.07 12.31
C LEU A 47 0.25 0.67 13.78
N ALA A 48 -0.04 1.58 14.72
CA ALA A 48 0.02 1.30 16.15
C ALA A 48 -1.01 0.23 16.55
N VAL A 49 -0.68 -0.53 17.61
CA VAL A 49 -1.59 -1.55 18.17
C VAL A 49 -2.89 -0.88 18.61
N GLY A 50 -4.03 -1.49 18.27
CA GLY A 50 -5.36 -0.99 18.61
C GLY A 50 -5.92 0.12 17.70
N GLN A 51 -5.18 0.58 16.68
CA GLN A 51 -5.67 1.60 15.74
C GLN A 51 -6.44 0.98 14.56
N HIS A 52 -5.73 0.25 13.71
CA HIS A 52 -6.32 -0.47 12.58
C HIS A 52 -5.75 -1.88 12.53
N GLU A 53 -6.63 -2.88 12.40
CA GLU A 53 -6.19 -4.27 12.21
C GLU A 53 -5.59 -4.46 10.80
N TRP A 54 -6.16 -3.78 9.81
CA TRP A 54 -5.81 -3.90 8.39
C TRP A 54 -5.38 -2.57 7.79
N LEU A 55 -4.37 -2.63 6.93
CA LEU A 55 -4.02 -1.56 6.00
C LEU A 55 -4.49 -1.97 4.60
N HIS A 56 -5.33 -1.14 4.00
CA HIS A 56 -5.78 -1.35 2.62
C HIS A 56 -4.93 -0.52 1.67
N LEU A 57 -4.33 -1.16 0.66
CA LEU A 57 -3.57 -0.51 -0.39
C LEU A 57 -4.28 -0.74 -1.73
N LEU A 58 -4.60 0.34 -2.42
CA LEU A 58 -5.10 0.32 -3.80
C LEU A 58 -3.98 0.78 -4.74
N LEU A 59 -3.63 -0.10 -5.67
CA LEU A 59 -2.55 0.08 -6.63
C LEU A 59 -3.18 0.15 -8.03
N HIS A 60 -3.18 1.32 -8.64
CA HIS A 60 -3.77 1.52 -9.97
C HIS A 60 -2.70 1.56 -11.06
N THR A 61 -2.95 0.85 -12.17
CA THR A 61 -2.14 0.92 -13.40
C THR A 61 -2.96 1.60 -14.49
N PRO A 62 -2.68 2.89 -14.80
CA PRO A 62 -3.52 3.63 -15.74
C PRO A 62 -3.52 3.10 -17.18
N SER A 63 -2.45 2.43 -17.61
CA SER A 63 -2.35 1.90 -18.99
C SER A 63 -3.26 0.70 -19.24
N THR A 64 -3.61 -0.06 -18.20
CA THR A 64 -4.46 -1.25 -18.30
C THR A 64 -5.78 -1.10 -17.55
N ASP A 65 -5.99 0.06 -16.92
CA ASP A 65 -7.05 0.33 -15.95
C ASP A 65 -7.20 -0.76 -14.86
N GLN A 66 -6.08 -1.42 -14.52
CA GLN A 66 -6.06 -2.42 -13.47
C GLN A 66 -6.03 -1.74 -12.11
N LEU A 67 -6.87 -2.21 -11.18
CA LEU A 67 -6.87 -1.81 -9.79
C LEU A 67 -6.61 -3.05 -8.92
N ILE A 68 -5.45 -3.11 -8.27
CA ILE A 68 -5.10 -4.17 -7.32
C ILE A 68 -5.42 -3.70 -5.91
N HIS A 69 -6.05 -4.57 -5.11
CA HIS A 69 -6.31 -4.35 -3.69
C HIS A 69 -5.47 -5.30 -2.85
N LEU A 70 -4.65 -4.75 -1.95
CA LEU A 70 -3.97 -5.51 -0.91
C LEU A 70 -4.59 -5.19 0.45
N LYS A 71 -4.92 -6.23 1.21
CA LYS A 71 -5.37 -6.15 2.61
C LYS A 71 -4.27 -6.69 3.52
N VAL A 72 -3.42 -5.79 3.99
CA VAL A 72 -2.21 -6.14 4.75
C VAL A 72 -2.50 -6.05 6.25
N PRO A 73 -2.28 -7.11 7.06
CA PRO A 73 -2.37 -7.01 8.50
C PRO A 73 -1.35 -6.00 9.03
N THR A 74 -1.77 -5.04 9.86
CA THR A 74 -0.81 -4.07 10.44
C THR A 74 0.22 -4.76 11.34
N ALA A 75 -0.14 -5.90 11.93
CA ALA A 75 0.78 -6.76 12.68
C ALA A 75 1.94 -7.30 11.82
N PHE A 76 1.68 -7.62 10.55
CA PHE A 76 2.73 -8.06 9.62
C PHE A 76 3.76 -6.95 9.41
N LEU A 77 3.30 -5.72 9.17
CA LEU A 77 4.16 -4.55 8.99
C LEU A 77 4.98 -4.25 10.24
N ARG A 78 4.38 -4.33 11.43
CA ARG A 78 5.09 -4.18 12.70
C ARG A 78 6.19 -5.24 12.88
N LYS A 79 5.88 -6.51 12.59
CA LYS A 79 6.84 -7.62 12.70
C LYS A 79 7.98 -7.53 11.68
N ARG A 80 7.72 -6.98 10.50
CA ARG A 80 8.71 -6.80 9.42
C ARG A 80 9.40 -5.44 9.45
N ARG A 81 9.19 -4.62 10.49
CA ARG A 81 9.68 -3.22 10.54
C ARG A 81 11.17 -3.08 10.28
N GLU A 82 12.00 -3.96 10.82
CA GLU A 82 13.46 -3.94 10.61
C GLU A 82 13.85 -4.16 9.13
N GLY A 83 12.98 -4.81 8.36
CA GLY A 83 13.18 -5.05 6.93
C GLY A 83 12.51 -4.02 6.01
N LEU A 84 11.94 -2.95 6.58
CA LEU A 84 11.21 -1.92 5.85
C LEU A 84 11.78 -0.54 6.15
N VAL A 85 11.66 0.38 5.21
CA VAL A 85 12.23 1.72 5.38
C VAL A 85 11.26 2.65 6.10
N VAL A 86 11.72 3.24 7.21
CA VAL A 86 11.02 4.32 7.92
C VAL A 86 11.64 5.65 7.57
N ARG A 87 10.81 6.60 7.13
CA ARG A 87 11.19 8.00 6.92
C ARG A 87 10.84 8.84 8.15
N ASN A 88 11.66 9.85 8.42
CA ASN A 88 11.47 10.80 9.52
C ASN A 88 11.34 10.12 10.90
N GLU A 89 12.08 9.03 11.11
CA GLU A 89 12.00 8.25 12.35
C GLU A 89 12.23 9.13 13.59
N GLY A 90 11.46 8.86 14.64
CA GLY A 90 11.46 9.66 15.87
C GLY A 90 10.68 10.99 15.79
N LYS A 91 10.17 11.37 14.62
CA LYS A 91 9.37 12.61 14.44
C LYS A 91 7.87 12.32 14.33
N ARG A 92 7.03 13.33 14.56
CA ARG A 92 5.56 13.25 14.46
C ARG A 92 5.07 12.73 13.10
N LYS A 93 5.81 12.99 12.01
CA LYS A 93 5.51 12.52 10.65
C LYS A 93 6.34 11.30 10.24
N SER A 94 6.70 10.45 11.22
CA SER A 94 7.33 9.16 10.93
C SER A 94 6.40 8.32 10.04
N ALA A 95 6.92 7.85 8.91
CA ALA A 95 6.15 7.10 7.94
C ALA A 95 6.91 5.87 7.47
N LEU A 96 6.21 4.74 7.40
CA LEU A 96 6.67 3.56 6.68
C LEU A 96 6.58 3.85 5.18
N SER A 97 7.70 3.78 4.48
CA SER A 97 7.77 4.05 3.05
C SER A 97 7.89 2.74 2.29
N LEU A 98 6.94 2.46 1.39
CA LEU A 98 6.90 1.23 0.59
C LEU A 98 6.99 1.57 -0.89
N GLU A 99 7.86 0.89 -1.61
CA GLU A 99 7.92 0.94 -3.07
C GLU A 99 7.65 -0.45 -3.61
N LEU A 100 6.38 -0.71 -3.97
CA LEU A 100 5.96 -2.03 -4.45
C LEU A 100 6.22 -2.13 -5.94
N SER A 101 7.04 -3.10 -6.33
CA SER A 101 7.42 -3.31 -7.73
C SER A 101 6.27 -3.87 -8.58
N ALA A 102 6.19 -3.38 -9.82
CA ALA A 102 5.37 -3.92 -10.88
C ALA A 102 6.15 -4.82 -11.87
N ASP A 103 7.45 -5.04 -11.63
CA ASP A 103 8.25 -5.97 -12.43
C ASP A 103 7.82 -7.42 -12.20
N LYS A 104 7.89 -8.24 -13.24
CA LYS A 104 7.46 -9.65 -13.20
C LYS A 104 8.16 -10.46 -12.11
N ASP A 105 9.47 -10.30 -11.95
CA ASP A 105 10.30 -11.12 -11.04
C ASP A 105 10.25 -10.65 -9.58
N SER A 106 9.78 -9.42 -9.36
CA SER A 106 9.67 -8.79 -8.04
C SER A 106 8.28 -8.24 -7.75
N PHE A 107 7.26 -8.75 -8.44
CA PHE A 107 5.90 -8.23 -8.38
C PHE A 107 5.38 -8.16 -6.93
N LEU A 108 4.96 -6.97 -6.52
CA LEU A 108 4.50 -6.63 -5.16
C LEU A 108 5.52 -6.89 -4.05
N LYS A 109 6.81 -6.94 -4.36
CA LYS A 109 7.89 -6.86 -3.37
C LYS A 109 8.25 -5.40 -3.12
N ASP A 110 8.54 -5.06 -1.87
CA ASP A 110 9.14 -3.77 -1.52
C ASP A 110 10.58 -3.72 -2.03
N VAL A 111 10.88 -2.75 -2.90
CA VAL A 111 12.20 -2.59 -3.55
C VAL A 111 12.97 -1.37 -3.03
N ARG A 112 12.61 -0.87 -1.84
CA ARG A 112 13.37 0.20 -1.20
C ARG A 112 14.84 -0.25 -1.00
N PRO A 113 15.85 0.57 -1.35
CA PRO A 113 17.26 0.16 -1.30
C PRO A 113 17.78 -0.34 0.05
N ALA A 114 17.19 0.12 1.16
CA ALA A 114 17.53 -0.31 2.52
C ALA A 114 16.53 -1.31 3.12
N GLY A 115 15.56 -1.78 2.32
CA GLY A 115 14.62 -2.83 2.71
C GLY A 115 15.15 -4.23 2.41
N THR A 116 14.48 -5.25 2.92
CA THR A 116 14.87 -6.67 2.75
C THR A 116 14.08 -7.40 1.67
N GLY A 117 13.37 -6.69 0.79
CA GLY A 117 12.58 -7.31 -0.28
C GLY A 117 11.26 -7.92 0.21
N VAL A 118 10.63 -7.32 1.21
CA VAL A 118 9.40 -7.86 1.82
C VAL A 118 8.30 -8.01 0.76
N GLY A 119 7.78 -9.24 0.60
CA GLY A 119 6.72 -9.55 -0.35
C GLY A 119 5.31 -9.27 0.20
N PHE A 120 4.42 -8.77 -0.68
CA PHE A 120 3.03 -8.45 -0.35
C PHE A 120 1.99 -9.18 -1.21
N ALA A 121 2.41 -10.00 -2.18
CA ALA A 121 1.50 -10.70 -3.10
C ALA A 121 0.46 -11.59 -2.38
N GLN A 122 0.83 -12.17 -1.23
CA GLN A 122 -0.04 -13.00 -0.39
C GLN A 122 -1.24 -12.24 0.21
N PHE A 123 -1.26 -10.92 0.15
CA PHE A 123 -2.32 -10.07 0.71
C PHE A 123 -3.34 -9.58 -0.32
N ARG A 124 -3.22 -10.04 -1.58
CA ARG A 124 -4.16 -9.68 -2.64
C ARG A 124 -5.58 -10.17 -2.32
N GLN A 125 -6.57 -9.30 -2.54
CA GLN A 125 -8.01 -9.56 -2.37
C GLN A 125 -8.72 -9.69 -3.70
#